data_AF-A0A6B3H294-F1
#
_entry.id   AF-A0A6B3H294-F1
#
_cell.length_a   1.000
_cell.length_b   1.000
_cell.length_c   1.000
_cell.angle_alpha   90.00
_cell.angle_beta   90.00
_cell.angle_gamma   90.00
#
_symmetry.space_group_name_H-M   'P 1'
#
loop_
_entity.id
_entity.type
_entity.pdbx_description
1 polymer ?
#
loop_
_entity_poly.entity_id
_entity_poly.type
_entity_poly.pdbx_seq_one_letter_code
_entity_poly.pdbx_strand_id
1 'polypeptide(L)' 'MDNETETIRRILQDSGDTWAVVGLSNNRSRAAFGVAQVLQRFGKRVVPVHPKAETVHGEQGYAS' A
#
# COMPACT_ATOMS: atom_id res chain seq x y z
N MET A 1 -2.80 23.33 -14.78
CA MET A 1 -2.87 22.62 -13.49
C MET A 1 -3.00 21.16 -13.82
N ASP A 2 -2.01 20.39 -13.42
CA ASP A 2 -1.48 19.29 -14.21
C ASP A 2 -2.34 18.02 -14.08
N ASN A 3 -2.83 17.50 -15.22
CA ASN A 3 -3.73 16.34 -15.35
C ASN A 3 -3.29 15.12 -14.51
N GLU A 4 -1.98 14.96 -14.31
CA GLU A 4 -1.39 13.90 -13.51
C GLU A 4 -1.79 13.96 -12.04
N THR A 5 -1.81 15.15 -11.43
CA THR A 5 -2.16 15.29 -10.00
C THR A 5 -3.64 14.94 -9.76
N GLU A 6 -4.53 15.37 -10.66
CA GLU A 6 -5.95 15.02 -10.60
C GLU A 6 -6.17 13.53 -10.80
N THR A 7 -5.42 12.91 -11.73
CA THR A 7 -5.46 11.47 -11.95
C THR A 7 -5.01 10.71 -10.69
N ILE A 8 -3.91 11.12 -10.05
CA ILE A 8 -3.43 10.51 -8.80
C ILE A 8 -4.47 10.65 -7.69
N ARG A 9 -5.05 11.84 -7.50
CA ARG A 9 -6.11 12.07 -6.50
C ARG A 9 -7.30 11.16 -6.73
N ARG A 10 -7.80 11.08 -7.97
CA ARG A 10 -8.92 10.21 -8.34
C ARG A 10 -8.63 8.75 -8.04
N ILE A 11 -7.43 8.28 -8.36
CA ILE A 11 -7.04 6.90 -8.05
C ILE A 11 -7.01 6.67 -6.53
N LEU A 12 -6.38 7.56 -5.77
CA LEU A 12 -6.27 7.41 -4.31
C LEU A 12 -7.62 7.53 -3.59
N GLN A 13 -8.56 8.30 -4.11
CA GLN A 13 -9.85 8.54 -3.46
C GLN A 13 -10.92 7.57 -3.95
N ASP A 14 -11.05 7.42 -5.27
CA ASP A 14 -12.21 6.77 -5.90
C ASP A 14 -11.94 5.32 -6.32
N SER A 15 -10.68 4.88 -6.36
CA SER A 15 -10.36 3.47 -6.57
C SER A 15 -10.43 2.71 -5.24
N GLY A 16 -10.93 1.48 -5.30
CA GLY A 16 -11.44 0.69 -4.17
C GLY A 16 -10.61 0.72 -2.89
N ASP A 17 -11.23 0.31 -1.79
CA ASP A 17 -10.67 0.55 -0.45
C ASP A 17 -9.54 -0.39 -0.05
N THR A 18 -9.37 -1.51 -0.76
CA THR A 18 -8.35 -2.53 -0.45
C THR A 18 -7.28 -2.57 -1.54
N TRP A 19 -6.02 -2.43 -1.13
CA TRP A 19 -4.87 -2.37 -2.02
C TRP A 19 -3.84 -3.43 -1.66
N ALA A 20 -3.50 -4.29 -2.62
CA ALA A 20 -2.39 -5.22 -2.46
C ALA A 20 -1.06 -4.48 -2.70
N VAL A 21 -0.12 -4.62 -1.77
CA VAL A 21 1.23 -4.05 -1.90
C VAL A 21 2.24 -5.18 -2.02
N VAL A 22 2.67 -5.43 -3.25
CA VAL A 22 3.65 -6.48 -3.58
C VAL A 22 5.04 -6.06 -3.15
N GLY A 23 5.78 -6.99 -2.52
CA GLY A 23 7.11 -6.75 -1.97
C GLY A 23 7.10 -6.12 -0.57
N LEU A 24 5.92 -5.98 0.06
CA LEU A 24 5.80 -5.40 1.39
C LEU A 24 6.29 -6.36 2.48
N SER A 25 7.35 -5.97 3.20
CA SER A 25 7.92 -6.68 4.34
C SER A 25 8.24 -5.68 5.47
N ASN A 26 8.71 -6.16 6.62
CA ASN A 26 9.13 -5.29 7.73
C ASN A 26 10.46 -4.54 7.47
N ASN A 27 11.04 -4.66 6.27
CA ASN A 27 12.22 -3.88 5.88
C ASN A 27 11.85 -2.42 5.60
N ARG A 28 12.11 -1.55 6.58
CA ARG A 28 11.83 -0.11 6.53
C ARG A 28 12.60 0.67 5.45
N SER A 29 13.70 0.11 4.91
CA SER A 29 14.43 0.76 3.82
C SER A 29 13.77 0.57 2.44
N ARG A 30 12.83 -0.38 2.31
CA ARG A 30 12.09 -0.61 1.06
C ARG A 30 11.01 0.45 0.90
N ALA A 31 10.91 1.02 -0.30
CA ALA A 31 9.85 1.98 -0.64
C ALA A 31 8.44 1.47 -0.32
N ALA A 32 8.19 0.17 -0.55
CA ALA A 32 6.91 -0.49 -0.23
C ALA A 32 6.46 -0.25 1.22
N PHE A 33 7.39 -0.25 2.19
CA PHE A 33 7.07 -0.02 3.60
C PHE A 33 6.47 1.38 3.82
N GLY A 34 7.08 2.41 3.22
CA GLY A 34 6.61 3.79 3.31
C GLY A 34 5.32 4.02 2.50
N VAL A 35 5.23 3.47 1.29
CA VAL A 35 4.03 3.56 0.44
C VAL A 35 2.81 2.96 1.13
N ALA A 36 2.94 1.77 1.74
CA ALA A 36 1.86 1.15 2.50
C ALA A 36 1.37 2.04 3.65
N GLN A 37 2.29 2.70 4.35
CA GLN A 37 1.94 3.63 5.42
C GLN A 37 1.20 4.87 4.89
N VAL A 38 1.56 5.38 3.70
CA VAL A 38 0.84 6.48 3.04
C VAL A 38 -0.58 6.05 2.71
N LEU A 39 -0.76 4.87 2.09
CA LEU A 39 -2.07 4.34 1.72
C LEU A 39 -2.99 4.18 2.93
N GLN A 40 -2.48 3.66 4.05
CA GLN A 40 -3.25 3.58 5.31
C GLN A 40 -3.66 4.96 5.84
N ARG A 41 -2.82 5.99 5.71
CA ARG A 41 -3.21 7.37 6.09
C ARG A 41 -4.31 7.95 5.20
N PHE A 42 -4.46 7.44 3.98
CA PHE A 42 -5.60 7.74 3.11
C PHE A 42 -6.81 6.82 3.35
N GLY A 43 -6.80 6.04 4.43
CA GLY A 43 -7.91 5.16 4.82
C GLY A 43 -8.01 3.86 4.03
N LYS A 44 -7.00 3.54 3.20
CA LYS A 44 -6.99 2.29 2.44
C LYS A 44 -6.55 1.12 3.32
N ARG A 45 -7.25 0.00 3.22
CA ARG A 45 -6.82 -1.29 3.75
C ARG A 45 -5.67 -1.81 2.89
N VAL A 46 -4.57 -2.18 3.50
CA VAL A 46 -3.40 -2.73 2.78
C VAL A 46 -3.34 -4.23 2.94
N VAL A 47 -3.12 -4.96 1.84
CA VAL A 47 -2.84 -6.40 1.85
C VAL A 47 -1.36 -6.60 1.52
N PRO A 48 -0.49 -6.87 2.51
CA PRO A 48 0.92 -7.18 2.27
C PRO A 48 1.07 -8.48 1.48
N VAL A 49 1.79 -8.42 0.36
CA VAL A 49 2.11 -9.59 -0.46
C VAL A 49 3.62 -9.74 -0.55
N HIS A 50 4.17 -10.77 0.08
CA HIS A 50 5.61 -11.00 0.13
C HIS A 50 5.89 -12.48 0.50
N PRO A 51 6.95 -13.13 -0.04
CA PRO A 51 7.22 -14.55 0.21
C PRO A 51 7.30 -14.95 1.69
N LYS A 52 7.76 -14.03 2.55
CA LYS A 52 7.83 -14.25 4.01
C LYS A 52 6.49 -14.13 4.74
N ALA A 53 5.45 -13.60 4.10
CA ALA A 53 4.10 -13.41 4.65
C ALA A 53 4.08 -12.75 6.05
N GLU A 54 4.99 -11.80 6.30
CA GLU A 54 5.09 -11.11 7.58
C GLU A 54 3.88 -10.20 7.80
N THR A 55 3.42 -10.07 9.04
CA THR A 55 2.51 -8.98 9.41
C THR A 55 3.26 -7.64 9.28
N VAL A 56 2.68 -6.68 8.56
CA VAL A 56 3.27 -5.35 8.33
C VAL A 56 2.20 -4.28 8.57
N HIS A 57 2.52 -3.25 9.35
CA HIS A 57 1.59 -2.17 9.73
C HIS A 57 0.25 -2.68 10.31
N GLY A 58 0.29 -3.80 11.05
CA GLY A 58 -0.89 -4.43 11.64
C GLY A 58 -1.73 -5.29 10.67
N GLU A 59 -1.38 -5.33 9.39
CA GLU A 59 -2.07 -6.14 8.38
C GLU A 59 -1.40 -7.49 8.20
N GLN A 60 -2.19 -8.56 8.04
CA GLN A 60 -1.69 -9.91 7.82
C GLN A 60 -1.03 -10.02 6.44
N GLY A 61 0.19 -10.55 6.38
CA GLY A 61 0.88 -10.82 5.13
C GLY A 61 0.45 -12.13 4.47
N TYR A 62 0.54 -12.15 3.14
CA TYR A 62 0.26 -13.32 2.30
C TYR A 62 1.46 -13.64 1.42
N ALA A 63 1.77 -14.92 1.28
CA ALA A 63 2.79 -15.39 0.35
C ALA A 63 2.28 -15.30 -1.10
N SER A 64 3.21 -15.10 -2.03
CA SER A 64 3.00 -15.05 -3.48
C SER A 64 3.95 -15.98 -4.19
#